data_AF-A0A1I2VTU6-F1
#
_entry.id   AF-A0A1I2VTU6-F1
#
_cell.length_a   1.000
_cell.length_b   1.000
_cell.length_c   1.000
_cell.angle_alpha   90.00
_cell.angle_beta   90.00
_cell.angle_gamma   90.00
#
_symmetry.space_group_name_H-M   'P 1'
#
loop_
_entity.id
_entity.type
_entity.pdbx_description
1 polymer ?
#
loop_
_entity_poly.entity_id
_entity_poly.type
_entity_poly.pdbx_seq_one_letter_code
_entity_poly.pdbx_strand_id
1 'polypeptide(L)' 'VGDQRRIMTPSQALQAGSTYLVIGRPITQAKNPLAALEAIEKDIALSLNFS' A
#
# COMPACT_ATOMS: atom_id res chain seq x y z
N VAL A 1 -9.58 2.12 24.26
CA VAL A 1 -8.38 2.68 23.58
C VAL A 1 -8.10 1.79 22.39
N GLY A 2 -8.70 2.07 21.24
CA GLY A 2 -8.88 1.07 20.18
C GLY A 2 -8.36 1.55 18.84
N ASP A 3 -7.34 0.84 18.35
CA ASP A 3 -6.91 0.80 16.96
C ASP A 3 -6.61 2.16 16.32
N GLN A 4 -5.48 2.76 16.71
CA GLN A 4 -4.73 3.64 15.81
C GLN A 4 -4.13 2.80 14.67
N ARG A 5 -4.99 2.24 13.82
CA ARG A 5 -4.58 1.79 12.49
C ARG A 5 -4.23 3.05 11.74
N ARG A 6 -2.97 3.44 11.78
CA ARG A 6 -2.40 4.28 10.73
C ARG A 6 -2.53 3.47 9.44
N ILE A 7 -3.69 3.58 8.78
CA ILE A 7 -3.88 3.08 7.43
C ILE A 7 -3.06 4.02 6.56
N MET A 8 -1.83 3.61 6.34
CA MET A 8 -0.84 4.28 5.53
C MET A 8 -0.94 3.70 4.12
N THR A 9 -0.95 4.55 3.10
CA THR A 9 -0.87 4.07 1.72
C THR A 9 0.53 3.51 1.44
N PRO A 10 0.67 2.59 0.48
CA PRO A 10 1.99 2.11 0.04
C PRO A 10 2.95 3.26 -0.29
N SER A 11 2.49 4.27 -1.03
CA SER A 11 3.25 5.49 -1.34
C SER A 11 3.72 6.25 -0.10
N GLN A 12 2.85 6.47 0.89
CA GLN A 12 3.21 7.14 2.14
C GLN A 12 4.24 6.34 2.95
N ALA A 13 4.15 5.01 2.91
CA ALA A 13 5.11 4.13 3.58
C ALA A 13 6.51 4.22 2.98
N LEU A 14 6.59 4.26 1.65
CA LEU A 14 7.84 4.47 0.93
C LEU A 14 8.44 5.84 1.24
N GLN A 15 7.62 6.90 1.23
CA GLN A 15 8.07 8.25 1.61
C GLN A 15 8.54 8.34 3.07
N ALA A 16 7.96 7.54 3.96
CA ALA A 16 8.41 7.42 5.35
C ALA A 16 9.72 6.62 5.51
N GLY A 17 10.32 6.14 4.40
CA GLY A 17 11.57 5.39 4.38
C GLY A 17 11.41 3.89 4.56
N SER A 18 10.19 3.35 4.44
CA SER A 18 9.98 1.91 4.49
C SER A 18 10.52 1.25 3.23
N THR A 19 11.34 0.23 3.39
CA THR A 19 11.89 -0.59 2.29
C THR A 19 11.08 -1.87 2.04
N TYR A 20 10.15 -2.20 2.93
CA TYR A 20 9.29 -3.37 2.81
C TYR A 20 7.86 -3.06 3.27
N LEU A 21 6.87 -3.53 2.51
CA LEU A 21 5.45 -3.29 2.76
C LEU A 21 4.71 -4.62 2.99
N VAL A 22 3.98 -4.72 4.11
CA VAL A 22 3.11 -5.86 4.40
C VAL A 22 1.68 -5.49 4.06
N ILE A 23 1.17 -6.00 2.94
CA ILE A 23 -0.19 -5.72 2.47
C ILE A 23 -0.98 -7.03 2.47
N GLY A 24 -1.86 -7.19 3.46
CA GLY A 24 -2.67 -8.40 3.63
C GLY A 24 -4.15 -8.17 3.30
N ARG A 25 -4.91 -7.68 4.30
CA ARG A 25 -6.38 -7.51 4.21
C ARG A 25 -6.89 -6.79 2.97
N PRO A 26 -6.25 -5.72 2.46
CA PRO A 26 -6.72 -5.05 1.25
C PRO A 26 -6.73 -5.94 0.00
N ILE A 27 -5.84 -6.93 -0.08
CA ILE A 27 -5.76 -7.87 -1.20
C ILE A 27 -6.67 -9.07 -0.95
N THR A 28 -6.59 -9.68 0.23
CA THR A 28 -7.32 -10.92 0.53
C THR A 28 -8.83 -10.72 0.70
N GLN A 29 -9.29 -9.50 1.01
CA GLN A 29 -10.71 -9.16 1.15
C GLN A 29 -11.27 -8.39 -0.05
N ALA A 30 -10.45 -8.10 -1.07
CA ALA A 30 -10.92 -7.43 -2.26
C ALA A 30 -11.83 -8.36 -3.08
N LYS A 31 -12.88 -7.79 -3.68
CA LYS A 31 -13.73 -8.49 -4.65
C LYS A 31 -12.94 -8.96 -5.88
N ASN A 32 -11.89 -8.22 -6.24
CA ASN A 32 -10.92 -8.60 -7.28
C ASN A 32 -9.51 -8.39 -6.72
N PRO A 33 -8.87 -9.45 -6.19
CA PRO A 33 -7.52 -9.37 -5.62
C PRO A 33 -6.46 -8.90 -6.60
N LEU A 34 -6.59 -9.26 -7.89
CA LEU A 34 -5.65 -8.84 -8.93
C LEU A 34 -5.74 -7.34 -9.17
N ALA A 35 -6.96 -6.80 -9.30
CA ALA A 35 -7.15 -5.35 -9.45
C ALA A 35 -6.66 -4.56 -8.22
N ALA A 36 -6.81 -5.14 -7.02
CA ALA A 36 -6.27 -4.52 -5.80
C ALA A 36 -4.73 -4.49 -5.82
N LEU A 37 -4.09 -5.58 -6.25
CA LEU A 37 -2.65 -5.66 -6.42
C LEU A 37 -2.15 -4.65 -7.47
N GLU A 38 -2.78 -4.60 -8.64
CA GLU A 38 -2.44 -3.64 -9.71
C GLU A 38 -2.53 -2.18 -9.22
N ALA A 39 -3.56 -1.86 -8.42
CA ALA A 39 -3.70 -0.53 -7.84
C ALA A 39 -2.56 -0.19 -6.88
N ILE A 40 -2.12 -1.16 -6.07
CA ILE A 40 -0.98 -1.02 -5.16
C ILE A 40 0.33 -0.84 -5.94
N GLU A 41 0.57 -1.65 -6.97
CA GLU A 41 1.77 -1.52 -7.81
C GLU A 41 1.82 -0.16 -8.49
N LYS A 42 0.69 0.33 -9.00
CA LYS A 42 0.60 1.66 -9.61
C LYS A 42 0.89 2.78 -8.61
N ASP A 43 0.39 2.68 -7.38
CA ASP A 43 0.66 3.66 -6.31
C ASP A 43 2.16 3.70 -5.96
N ILE A 44 2.80 2.54 -5.86
CA ILE A 44 4.24 2.40 -5.61
C ILE A 44 5.07 2.96 -6.78
N ALA A 45 4.75 2.57 -8.01
CA ALA A 45 5.45 3.01 -9.21
C ALA A 45 5.38 4.53 -9.38
N LEU A 46 4.20 5.12 -9.19
CA LEU A 46 4.06 6.58 -9.20
C LEU A 46 4.95 7.25 -8.15
N SER A 47 5.10 6.68 -6.96
CA SER A 47 5.94 7.26 -5.90
C SER A 47 7.45 7.17 -6.18
N LEU A 48 7.92 6.15 -6.90
CA LEU A 48 9.35 5.94 -7.19
C LEU A 48 9.84 6.77 -8.38
N ASN A 49 8.95 7.16 -9.28
CA ASN A 49 9.28 7.96 -10.47
C ASN A 49 9.54 9.46 -10.20
N PHE A 50 9.38 9.93 -8.96
CA PHE A 50 9.57 11.34 -8.57
C PHE A 50 10.79 11.59 -7.65
N SER A 51 11.81 10.72 -7.66
CA SER A 51 13.08 10.93 -6.94
C SER A 51 14.17 11.53 -7.82
#